data_AF-A0A915J045-F1
#
_entry.id   AF-A0A915J045-F1
#
_cell.length_a   1.000
_cell.length_b   1.000
_cell.length_c   1.000
_cell.angle_alpha   90.00
_cell.angle_beta   90.00
_cell.angle_gamma   90.00
#
_symmetry.space_group_name_H-M   'P 1'
#
loop_
_entity.id
_entity.type
_entity.pdbx_description
1 polymer ?
#
loop_
_entity_poly.entity_id
_entity_poly.type
_entity_poly.pdbx_seq_one_letter_code
_entity_poly.pdbx_strand_id
1 'polypeptide(L)'
;MAERKRKRKKKQGPKCIQRWINRIMYLVQNYVEQRAKSVNSTTPFDENHPIEITLRDQYNLSVQKVGFHNEMTFLLNTTFNELIRQPLDVYGRSAQFERCLHALIVMSYPLIPHLAAEFFAAFKLAESINKVYTDDDSNIWDQKWPEIDDDAKVKLVFVDQDNEFIDYCSIERNQIDKLTPDEAYDLAK
;
A
#
# COMPACT_ATOMS: atom_id res chain seq x y z
N MET A 1 -47.79 -26.94 9.31
CA MET A 1 -46.82 -26.69 10.40
C MET A 1 -45.41 -26.81 9.85
N ALA A 2 -44.95 -25.81 9.09
CA ALA A 2 -43.64 -25.81 8.43
C ALA A 2 -42.88 -24.54 8.82
N GLU A 3 -42.20 -24.61 9.97
CA GLU A 3 -41.34 -23.56 10.47
C GLU A 3 -40.12 -23.44 9.56
N ARG A 4 -40.15 -22.45 8.67
CA ARG A 4 -38.98 -22.03 7.88
C ARG A 4 -37.91 -21.53 8.84
N LYS A 5 -36.99 -22.42 9.23
CA LYS A 5 -35.71 -22.08 9.88
C LYS A 5 -34.93 -21.14 8.96
N ARG A 6 -35.16 -19.82 9.10
CA ARG A 6 -34.25 -18.78 8.64
C ARG A 6 -32.93 -18.99 9.38
N LYS A 7 -32.02 -19.78 8.80
CA LYS A 7 -30.62 -19.81 9.21
C LYS A 7 -30.11 -18.37 9.15
N ARG A 8 -30.00 -17.72 10.29
CA ARG A 8 -29.27 -16.44 10.45
C ARG A 8 -27.89 -16.67 9.84
N LYS A 9 -27.61 -16.09 8.66
CA LYS A 9 -26.25 -16.05 8.10
C LYS A 9 -25.37 -15.46 9.22
N LYS A 10 -24.42 -16.26 9.74
CA LYS A 10 -23.53 -15.86 10.83
C LYS A 10 -22.86 -14.54 10.41
N LYS A 11 -22.74 -13.61 11.37
CA LYS A 11 -22.05 -12.32 11.27
C LYS A 11 -20.56 -12.51 10.93
N GLN A 12 -20.24 -12.91 9.70
CA GLN A 12 -18.87 -13.18 9.25
C GLN A 12 -18.13 -11.89 8.87
N GLY A 13 -18.86 -10.88 8.36
CA GLY A 13 -18.32 -9.59 7.90
C GLY A 13 -17.51 -8.81 8.95
N PRO A 14 -17.98 -8.61 10.19
CA PRO A 14 -17.20 -7.87 11.20
C PRO A 14 -15.84 -8.51 11.52
N LYS A 15 -15.73 -9.84 11.34
CA LYS A 15 -14.50 -10.57 11.66
C LYS A 15 -13.40 -10.37 10.62
N CYS A 16 -13.71 -10.09 9.35
CA CYS A 16 -12.67 -9.87 8.35
C CYS A 16 -12.00 -8.51 8.55
N ILE A 17 -12.79 -7.46 8.79
CA ILE A 17 -12.28 -6.11 9.11
C ILE A 17 -11.42 -6.16 10.38
N GLN A 18 -11.89 -6.84 11.44
CA GLN A 18 -11.10 -6.97 12.66
C GLN A 18 -9.75 -7.68 12.42
N ARG A 19 -9.70 -8.72 11.58
CA ARG A 19 -8.45 -9.39 11.23
C ARG A 19 -7.50 -8.48 10.47
N TRP A 20 -8.04 -7.68 9.56
CA TRP A 20 -7.27 -6.71 8.81
C TRP A 20 -6.70 -5.61 9.72
N ILE A 21 -7.52 -5.04 10.61
CA ILE A 21 -7.07 -4.08 11.63
C ILE A 21 -5.98 -4.70 12.51
N ASN A 22 -6.20 -5.93 13.01
CA ASN A 22 -5.21 -6.64 13.83
C ASN A 22 -3.91 -6.93 13.08
N ARG A 23 -3.97 -7.08 11.75
CA ARG A 23 -2.78 -7.25 10.90
C ARG A 23 -1.99 -5.95 10.85
N ILE A 24 -2.62 -4.81 10.60
CA ILE A 24 -1.94 -3.50 10.61
C ILE A 24 -1.33 -3.23 11.97
N MET A 25 -2.09 -3.44 13.04
CA MET A 25 -1.60 -3.29 14.41
C MET A 25 -0.36 -4.16 14.68
N TYR A 26 -0.38 -5.43 14.25
CA TYR A 26 0.78 -6.31 14.34
C TYR A 26 1.99 -5.75 13.57
N LEU A 27 1.79 -5.24 12.35
CA LEU A 27 2.88 -4.69 11.54
C LEU A 27 3.52 -3.48 12.22
N VAL A 28 2.71 -2.53 12.71
CA VAL A 28 3.17 -1.34 13.42
C VAL A 28 3.91 -1.71 14.71
N GLN A 29 3.37 -2.62 15.52
CA GLN A 29 4.01 -3.05 16.77
C GLN A 29 5.37 -3.70 16.51
N ASN A 30 5.46 -4.63 15.55
CA ASN A 30 6.72 -5.28 15.23
C ASN A 30 7.72 -4.29 14.63
N TYR A 31 7.28 -3.34 13.81
CA TYR A 31 8.13 -2.27 13.31
C TYR A 31 8.74 -1.46 14.45
N VAL A 32 7.92 -0.94 15.35
CA VAL A 32 8.38 -0.11 16.48
C VAL A 32 9.31 -0.90 17.41
N GLU A 33 8.95 -2.14 17.74
CA GLU A 33 9.78 -3.00 18.60
C GLU A 33 11.13 -3.35 17.97
N GLN A 34 11.16 -3.67 16.68
CA GLN A 34 12.41 -4.02 15.99
C GLN A 34 13.27 -2.79 15.77
N ARG A 35 12.65 -1.64 15.48
CA ARG A 35 13.39 -0.39 15.29
C ARG A 35 14.00 0.10 16.58
N ALA A 36 13.27 0.05 17.71
CA ALA A 36 13.83 0.34 19.02
C ALA A 36 15.07 -0.52 19.38
N LYS A 37 15.13 -1.77 18.89
CA LYS A 37 16.29 -2.66 19.08
C LYS A 37 17.44 -2.35 18.11
N SER A 38 17.14 -1.90 16.90
CA SER A 38 18.12 -1.71 15.83
C SER A 38 18.71 -0.29 15.75
N VAL A 39 18.19 0.69 16.51
CA VAL A 39 18.63 2.10 16.49
C VAL A 39 20.14 2.28 16.60
N ASN A 40 20.82 1.47 17.42
CA ASN A 40 22.26 1.63 17.69
C ASN A 40 23.16 0.55 17.08
N SER A 41 22.60 -0.50 16.48
CA SER A 41 23.34 -1.76 16.29
C SER A 41 23.32 -2.31 14.87
N THR A 42 22.46 -1.79 13.99
CA THR A 42 22.19 -2.45 12.71
C THR A 42 22.18 -1.45 11.56
N THR A 43 23.01 -1.71 10.55
CA THR A 43 23.00 -0.97 9.29
C THR A 43 21.71 -1.26 8.51
N PRO A 44 21.06 -0.22 7.96
CA PRO A 44 19.95 -0.39 7.02
C PRO A 44 20.32 -1.29 5.84
N PHE A 45 19.33 -1.88 5.18
CA PHE A 45 19.59 -2.58 3.92
C PHE A 45 20.00 -1.59 2.83
N ASP A 46 20.88 -2.05 1.95
CA ASP A 46 21.23 -1.32 0.73
C ASP A 46 20.02 -1.25 -0.21
N GLU A 47 19.88 -0.16 -0.96
CA GLU A 47 18.76 0.08 -1.88
C GLU A 47 18.65 -1.01 -2.95
N ASN A 48 19.80 -1.59 -3.35
CA ASN A 48 19.87 -2.69 -4.33
C ASN A 48 19.64 -4.07 -3.71
N HIS A 49 19.34 -4.16 -2.42
CA HIS A 49 19.04 -5.43 -1.79
C HIS A 49 17.75 -6.03 -2.37
N PRO A 50 17.69 -7.34 -2.71
CA PRO A 50 16.55 -7.92 -3.40
C PRO A 50 15.21 -7.76 -2.67
N ILE A 51 15.25 -7.68 -1.34
CA ILE A 51 14.07 -7.42 -0.51
C ILE A 51 13.57 -5.97 -0.69
N GLU A 52 14.47 -4.98 -0.75
CA GLU A 52 14.10 -3.57 -0.98
C GLU A 52 13.43 -3.41 -2.35
N ILE A 53 14.00 -4.01 -3.39
CA ILE A 53 13.44 -4.00 -4.75
C ILE A 53 12.03 -4.60 -4.74
N THR A 54 11.86 -5.77 -4.10
CA THR A 54 10.54 -6.43 -4.01
C THR A 54 9.52 -5.58 -3.24
N LEU A 55 9.94 -4.94 -2.15
CA LEU A 55 9.06 -4.08 -1.34
C LEU A 55 8.69 -2.80 -2.09
N ARG A 56 9.63 -2.23 -2.85
CA ARG A 56 9.38 -1.09 -3.74
C ARG A 56 8.36 -1.43 -4.83
N ASP A 57 8.46 -2.61 -5.44
CA ASP A 57 7.47 -3.06 -6.42
C ASP A 57 6.09 -3.27 -5.77
N GLN A 58 6.06 -3.85 -4.56
CA GLN A 58 4.83 -4.00 -3.77
C GLN A 58 4.21 -2.66 -3.38
N TYR A 59 5.02 -1.68 -3.00
CA TYR A 59 4.59 -0.31 -2.74
C TYR A 59 3.86 0.26 -3.94
N ASN A 60 4.53 0.31 -5.09
CA ASN A 60 4.01 0.94 -6.30
C ASN A 60 2.71 0.26 -6.76
N LEU A 61 2.68 -1.08 -6.71
CA LEU A 61 1.48 -1.86 -7.03
C LEU A 61 0.32 -1.57 -6.08
N SER A 62 0.60 -1.41 -4.78
CA SER A 62 -0.42 -1.15 -3.76
C SER A 62 -1.01 0.25 -3.91
N VAL A 63 -0.17 1.26 -4.09
CA VAL A 63 -0.59 2.66 -4.31
C VAL A 63 -1.44 2.76 -5.58
N GLN A 64 -1.00 2.14 -6.68
CA GLN A 64 -1.75 2.11 -7.92
C GLN A 64 -3.14 1.48 -7.74
N LYS A 65 -3.20 0.30 -7.11
CA LYS A 65 -4.46 -0.41 -6.87
C LYS A 65 -5.39 0.40 -6.00
N VAL A 66 -4.90 0.97 -4.90
CA VAL A 66 -5.73 1.77 -3.98
C VAL A 66 -6.28 3.00 -4.72
N GLY A 67 -5.45 3.72 -5.48
CA GLY A 67 -5.91 4.87 -6.28
C GLY A 67 -7.03 4.48 -7.24
N PHE A 68 -6.80 3.45 -8.07
CA PHE A 68 -7.81 2.95 -9.01
C PHE A 68 -9.10 2.51 -8.30
N HIS A 69 -8.98 1.79 -7.18
CA HIS A 69 -10.15 1.32 -6.45
C HIS A 69 -10.88 2.43 -5.71
N ASN A 70 -10.19 3.49 -5.30
CA ASN A 70 -10.80 4.66 -4.65
C ASN A 70 -11.57 5.53 -5.66
N GLU A 71 -11.06 5.66 -6.88
CA GLU A 71 -11.65 6.53 -7.90
C GLU A 71 -12.68 5.83 -8.78
N MET A 72 -12.40 4.59 -9.22
CA MET A 72 -13.14 3.97 -10.32
C MET A 72 -14.12 2.87 -9.89
N THR A 73 -13.77 2.06 -8.89
CA THR A 73 -14.53 0.81 -8.60
C THR A 73 -15.12 0.73 -7.20
N PHE A 74 -14.65 1.56 -6.26
CA PHE A 74 -15.05 1.57 -4.85
C PHE A 74 -14.86 0.23 -4.11
N LEU A 75 -13.99 -0.66 -4.62
CA LEU A 75 -13.69 -1.97 -4.03
C LEU A 75 -12.53 -1.88 -3.02
N LEU A 76 -12.72 -1.07 -1.98
CA LEU A 76 -11.67 -0.77 -1.00
C LEU A 76 -11.28 -1.97 -0.10
N ASN A 77 -12.06 -3.04 -0.11
CA ASN A 77 -11.79 -4.24 0.69
C ASN A 77 -10.69 -5.14 0.10
N THR A 78 -10.41 -5.04 -1.20
CA THR A 78 -9.41 -5.89 -1.88
C THR A 78 -8.00 -5.30 -1.80
N THR A 79 -7.89 -3.98 -1.68
CA THR A 79 -6.66 -3.21 -1.88
C THR A 79 -5.63 -3.39 -0.77
N PHE A 80 -6.05 -3.45 0.49
CA PHE A 80 -5.14 -3.40 1.64
C PHE A 80 -4.55 -4.77 2.06
N ASN A 81 -4.53 -5.75 1.16
CA ASN A 81 -4.06 -7.11 1.47
C ASN A 81 -2.61 -7.39 1.06
N GLU A 82 -2.00 -6.50 0.27
CA GLU A 82 -0.76 -6.75 -0.46
C GLU A 82 0.49 -6.73 0.44
N LEU A 83 0.49 -5.98 1.55
CA LEU A 83 1.66 -5.92 2.43
C LEU A 83 1.79 -7.15 3.33
N ILE A 84 2.44 -8.19 2.81
CA ILE A 84 2.61 -9.48 3.49
C ILE A 84 3.59 -9.35 4.67
N ARG A 85 3.36 -10.15 5.72
CA ARG A 85 4.28 -10.25 6.86
C ARG A 85 5.68 -10.62 6.36
N GLN A 86 6.64 -9.80 6.70
CA GLN A 86 8.05 -10.06 6.43
C GLN A 86 8.73 -10.80 7.60
N PRO A 87 9.99 -11.25 7.44
CA PRO A 87 10.82 -11.66 8.57
C PRO A 87 11.19 -10.45 9.45
N LEU A 88 11.43 -10.68 10.75
CA LEU A 88 11.56 -9.60 11.75
C LEU A 88 12.76 -8.67 11.53
N ASP A 89 13.83 -9.16 10.91
CA ASP A 89 15.00 -8.35 10.55
C ASP A 89 14.66 -7.25 9.53
N VAL A 90 13.72 -7.51 8.62
CA VAL A 90 13.24 -6.54 7.63
C VAL A 90 12.56 -5.35 8.30
N TYR A 91 11.73 -5.59 9.31
CA TYR A 91 11.00 -4.52 10.03
C TYR A 91 11.93 -3.48 10.64
N GLY A 92 13.13 -3.87 11.09
CA GLY A 92 14.05 -2.97 11.78
C GLY A 92 15.11 -2.33 10.89
N ARG A 93 15.19 -2.69 9.60
CA ARG A 93 16.32 -2.33 8.71
C ARG A 93 15.91 -1.83 7.33
N SER A 94 14.69 -2.13 6.89
CA SER A 94 14.24 -1.86 5.53
C SER A 94 13.54 -0.51 5.42
N ALA A 95 14.10 0.38 4.62
CA ALA A 95 13.50 1.69 4.35
C ALA A 95 12.25 1.55 3.46
N GLN A 96 12.23 0.63 2.49
CA GLN A 96 11.04 0.39 1.68
C GLN A 96 9.93 -0.27 2.51
N PHE A 97 10.24 -1.14 3.48
CA PHE A 97 9.21 -1.65 4.39
C PHE A 97 8.57 -0.51 5.20
N GLU A 98 9.38 0.38 5.77
CA GLU A 98 8.93 1.57 6.49
C GLU A 98 8.02 2.43 5.60
N ARG A 99 8.46 2.73 4.38
CA ARG A 99 7.69 3.46 3.37
C ARG A 99 6.35 2.79 3.07
N CYS A 100 6.34 1.47 2.87
CA CYS A 100 5.11 0.73 2.60
C CYS A 100 4.14 0.74 3.79
N LEU A 101 4.66 0.62 5.01
CA LEU A 101 3.84 0.66 6.23
C LEU A 101 3.24 2.06 6.43
N HIS A 102 4.04 3.11 6.24
CA HIS A 102 3.58 4.50 6.26
C HIS A 102 2.45 4.73 5.25
N ALA A 103 2.67 4.37 3.98
CA ALA A 103 1.65 4.54 2.95
C ALA A 103 0.38 3.72 3.21
N LEU A 104 0.51 2.50 3.76
CA LEU A 104 -0.63 1.69 4.18
C LEU A 104 -1.48 2.41 5.23
N ILE A 105 -0.84 3.06 6.21
CA ILE A 105 -1.53 3.82 7.27
C ILE A 105 -2.22 5.04 6.67
N VAL A 106 -1.51 5.83 5.86
CA VAL A 106 -2.06 7.05 5.21
C VAL A 106 -3.25 6.69 4.32
N MET A 107 -3.12 5.68 3.45
CA MET A 107 -4.22 5.23 2.58
C MET A 107 -5.41 4.64 3.35
N SER A 108 -5.21 4.18 4.59
CA SER A 108 -6.29 3.68 5.45
C SER A 108 -7.08 4.81 6.13
N TYR A 109 -6.52 6.03 6.19
CA TYR A 109 -7.14 7.16 6.90
C TYR A 109 -8.56 7.50 6.44
N PRO A 110 -8.90 7.52 5.13
CA PRO A 110 -10.26 7.79 4.68
C PRO A 110 -11.30 6.77 5.17
N LEU A 111 -10.88 5.55 5.54
CA LEU A 111 -11.77 4.46 5.93
C LEU A 111 -11.89 4.30 7.45
N ILE A 112 -10.77 4.46 8.16
CA ILE A 112 -10.67 4.23 9.60
C ILE A 112 -9.89 5.36 10.27
N PRO A 113 -10.35 6.63 10.18
CA PRO A 113 -9.55 7.81 10.51
C PRO A 113 -9.01 7.79 11.94
N HIS A 114 -9.83 7.37 12.91
CA HIS A 114 -9.41 7.27 14.31
C HIS A 114 -8.31 6.22 14.52
N LEU A 115 -8.46 5.03 13.95
CA LEU A 115 -7.46 3.96 14.09
C LEU A 115 -6.19 4.27 13.31
N ALA A 116 -6.32 4.86 12.12
CA ALA A 116 -5.18 5.28 11.33
C ALA A 116 -4.36 6.35 12.06
N ALA A 117 -5.01 7.31 12.73
CA ALA A 117 -4.33 8.30 13.57
C ALA A 117 -3.57 7.65 14.74
N GLU A 118 -4.16 6.65 15.41
CA GLU A 118 -3.48 5.88 16.46
C GLU A 118 -2.28 5.07 15.92
N PHE A 119 -2.46 4.41 14.77
CA PHE A 119 -1.37 3.68 14.11
C PHE A 119 -0.23 4.60 13.70
N PHE A 120 -0.54 5.78 13.18
CA PHE A 120 0.44 6.78 12.80
C PHE A 120 1.18 7.36 14.00
N ALA A 121 0.46 7.68 15.08
CA ALA A 121 1.07 8.13 16.33
C ALA A 121 2.03 7.07 16.91
N ALA A 122 1.65 5.78 16.88
CA ALA A 122 2.51 4.69 17.31
C ALA A 122 3.71 4.50 16.37
N PHE A 123 3.51 4.59 15.05
CA PHE A 123 4.56 4.51 14.05
C PHE A 123 5.65 5.57 14.27
N LYS A 124 5.25 6.82 14.57
CA LYS A 124 6.14 7.95 14.86
C LYS A 124 7.00 7.80 16.12
N LEU A 125 6.70 6.83 17.00
CA LEU A 125 7.54 6.57 18.17
C LEU A 125 8.87 5.92 17.80
N ALA A 126 8.95 5.30 16.62
CA ALA A 126 10.19 4.74 16.11
C ALA A 126 10.93 5.76 15.26
N GLU A 127 12.26 5.83 15.43
CA GLU A 127 13.11 6.67 14.59
C GLU A 127 13.13 6.14 13.15
N SER A 128 12.71 6.99 12.20
CA SER A 128 12.71 6.69 10.77
C SER A 128 14.11 6.31 10.27
N ILE A 129 14.16 5.25 9.47
CA ILE A 129 15.34 4.80 8.75
C ILE A 129 15.66 5.78 7.62
N ASN A 130 14.63 6.26 6.91
CA ASN A 130 14.79 7.21 5.81
C ASN A 130 13.70 8.29 5.81
N LYS A 131 14.07 9.48 6.30
CA LYS A 131 13.21 10.67 6.40
C LYS A 131 12.73 11.22 5.06
N VAL A 132 13.24 10.73 3.93
CA VAL A 132 12.70 11.08 2.60
C VAL A 132 11.27 10.56 2.44
N TYR A 133 10.96 9.42 3.06
CA TYR A 133 9.66 8.76 2.90
C TYR A 133 8.63 9.12 3.97
N THR A 134 9.08 9.60 5.14
CA THR A 134 8.19 9.89 6.26
C THR A 134 8.33 11.35 6.69
N ASP A 135 7.20 12.05 6.80
CA ASP A 135 7.14 13.34 7.48
C ASP A 135 6.74 13.10 8.94
N ASP A 136 7.77 12.91 9.77
CA ASP A 136 7.62 12.57 11.20
C ASP A 136 7.12 13.77 12.03
N ASP A 137 7.09 14.99 11.52
CA ASP A 137 6.72 16.17 12.30
C ASP A 137 5.23 16.51 12.20
N SER A 138 4.58 16.13 11.10
CA SER A 138 3.16 16.44 10.88
C SER A 138 2.21 15.34 11.39
N ASN A 139 0.90 15.62 11.33
CA ASN A 139 -0.14 14.64 11.67
C ASN A 139 -0.57 13.85 10.44
N ILE A 140 -1.29 12.76 10.64
CA ILE A 140 -1.76 11.90 9.53
C ILE A 140 -2.61 12.65 8.49
N TRP A 141 -3.43 13.63 8.91
CA TRP A 141 -4.26 14.42 8.00
C TRP A 141 -3.49 15.48 7.21
N ASP A 142 -2.25 15.78 7.63
CA ASP A 142 -1.34 16.68 6.93
C ASP A 142 -0.40 15.90 5.97
N GLN A 143 -0.42 14.56 6.02
CA GLN A 143 0.39 13.72 5.15
C GLN A 143 -0.06 13.80 3.70
N LYS A 144 0.90 13.82 2.79
CA LYS A 144 0.62 13.69 1.35
C LYS A 144 0.11 12.29 1.03
N TRP A 145 -0.77 12.21 0.05
CA TRP A 145 -1.18 10.92 -0.50
C TRP A 145 0.03 10.21 -1.12
N PRO A 146 0.22 8.90 -0.91
CA PRO A 146 1.31 8.16 -1.52
C PRO A 146 1.21 8.18 -3.05
N GLU A 147 2.36 8.38 -3.71
CA GLU A 147 2.46 8.45 -5.17
C GLU A 147 3.35 7.31 -5.68
N ILE A 148 3.06 6.84 -6.89
CA ILE A 148 3.86 5.82 -7.58
C ILE A 148 5.19 6.45 -8.00
N ASP A 149 6.30 5.70 -7.86
CA ASP A 149 7.60 6.19 -8.32
C ASP A 149 7.59 6.50 -9.84
N ASP A 150 8.30 7.55 -10.24
CA ASP A 150 8.36 8.02 -11.63
C ASP A 150 8.87 6.97 -12.63
N ASP A 151 9.82 6.15 -12.19
CA ASP A 151 10.44 5.05 -12.94
C ASP A 151 9.71 3.70 -12.73
N ALA A 152 8.64 3.67 -11.95
CA ALA A 152 7.85 2.45 -11.77
C ALA A 152 7.18 2.06 -13.09
N LYS A 153 7.23 0.77 -13.40
CA LYS A 153 6.55 0.20 -14.57
C LYS A 153 5.07 0.03 -14.28
N VAL A 154 4.25 0.75 -15.03
CA VAL A 154 2.80 0.74 -14.97
C VAL A 154 2.24 0.02 -16.21
N LYS A 155 1.12 -0.68 -16.04
CA LYS A 155 0.41 -1.31 -17.16
C LYS A 155 -0.59 -0.33 -17.77
N LEU A 156 -0.41 -0.01 -19.04
CA LEU A 156 -1.34 0.75 -19.86
C LEU A 156 -2.26 -0.26 -20.55
N VAL A 157 -3.56 -0.15 -20.32
CA VAL A 157 -4.56 -1.08 -20.85
C VAL A 157 -5.27 -0.42 -22.03
N PHE A 158 -5.26 -1.10 -23.17
CA PHE A 158 -5.97 -0.68 -24.37
C PHE A 158 -7.36 -1.32 -24.39
N VAL A 159 -8.38 -0.49 -24.57
CA VAL A 159 -9.77 -0.91 -24.66
C VAL A 159 -10.39 -0.42 -25.96
N ASP A 160 -11.33 -1.19 -26.52
CA ASP A 160 -12.09 -0.80 -27.71
C ASP A 160 -13.20 0.21 -27.36
N GLN A 161 -13.91 0.70 -28.37
CA GLN A 161 -15.08 1.57 -28.26
C GLN A 161 -16.18 0.98 -27.37
N ASP A 162 -16.26 -0.34 -27.28
CA ASP A 162 -17.19 -1.08 -26.40
C ASP A 162 -16.64 -1.33 -24.99
N ASN A 163 -15.51 -0.72 -24.60
CA ASN A 163 -14.76 -0.96 -23.35
C ASN A 163 -14.27 -2.41 -23.17
N GLU A 164 -14.18 -3.19 -24.26
CA GLU A 164 -13.60 -4.52 -24.21
C GLU A 164 -12.07 -4.44 -24.20
N PHE A 165 -11.44 -5.30 -23.40
CA PHE A 165 -9.98 -5.39 -23.30
C PHE A 165 -9.38 -5.89 -24.62
N ILE A 166 -8.43 -5.13 -25.17
CA ILE A 166 -7.69 -5.51 -26.39
C ILE A 166 -6.32 -6.07 -25.99
N ASP A 167 -5.48 -5.23 -25.38
CA ASP A 167 -4.12 -5.60 -24.98
C ASP A 167 -3.60 -4.68 -23.86
N TYR A 168 -2.39 -4.92 -23.35
CA TYR A 168 -1.69 -4.01 -22.45
C TYR A 168 -0.21 -3.89 -22.78
N CYS A 169 0.35 -2.69 -22.59
CA CYS A 169 1.79 -2.46 -22.62
C CYS A 169 2.29 -2.04 -21.22
N SER A 170 3.58 -2.28 -20.95
CA SER A 170 4.22 -1.83 -19.71
C SER A 170 5.16 -0.68 -20.01
N ILE A 171 4.89 0.47 -19.40
CA ILE A 171 5.68 1.69 -19.58
C ILE A 171 5.98 2.35 -18.24
N GLU A 172 6.97 3.25 -18.20
CA GLU A 172 7.29 4.00 -16.99
C GLU A 172 6.23 5.06 -16.68
N ARG A 173 5.98 5.32 -15.39
CA ARG A 173 4.96 6.27 -14.95
C ARG A 173 5.20 7.68 -15.50
N ASN A 174 6.46 8.12 -15.57
CA ASN A 174 6.86 9.43 -16.08
C ASN A 174 6.59 9.62 -17.59
N GLN A 175 6.45 8.53 -18.36
CA GLN A 175 6.17 8.56 -19.79
C GLN A 175 4.68 8.74 -20.05
N ILE A 176 3.81 8.26 -19.15
CA ILE A 176 2.35 8.37 -19.26
C ILE A 176 1.91 9.82 -19.44
N ASP A 177 2.45 10.74 -18.64
CA ASP A 177 2.01 12.15 -18.70
C ASP A 177 2.50 12.87 -19.97
N LYS A 178 3.47 12.29 -20.68
CA LYS A 178 4.04 12.83 -21.92
C LYS A 178 3.47 12.18 -23.18
N LEU A 179 2.73 11.08 -23.02
CA LEU A 179 2.20 10.30 -24.12
C LEU A 179 1.07 11.05 -24.82
N THR A 180 1.25 11.25 -26.12
CA THR A 180 0.16 11.71 -26.98
C THR A 180 -0.74 10.53 -27.37
N PRO A 181 -2.02 10.78 -27.72
CA PRO A 181 -2.94 9.71 -28.15
C PRO A 181 -2.40 8.90 -29.36
N ASP A 182 -1.68 9.56 -30.26
CA ASP A 182 -1.11 8.93 -31.46
C ASP A 182 0.04 7.98 -31.10
N GLU A 183 0.95 8.42 -30.22
CA GLU A 183 2.03 7.57 -29.71
C GLU A 183 1.50 6.39 -28.88
N ALA A 184 0.43 6.61 -28.11
CA ALA A 184 -0.24 5.54 -27.38
C ALA A 184 -0.87 4.50 -28.33
N TYR A 185 -1.41 4.94 -29.47
CA TYR A 185 -1.93 4.03 -30.50
C TYR A 185 -0.80 3.24 -31.18
N ASP A 186 0.33 3.88 -31.46
CA ASP A 186 1.51 3.20 -32.03
C ASP A 186 2.07 2.12 -31.07
N LEU A 187 1.98 2.34 -29.75
CA LEU A 187 2.36 1.35 -28.74
C LEU A 187 1.38 0.17 -28.62
N ALA A 188 0.15 0.31 -29.14
CA ALA A 188 -0.89 -0.72 -29.08
C ALA A 188 -0.84 -1.70 -30.28
N LYS A 189 0.04 -1.45 -31.25
CA LYS A 189 0.11 -2.16 -32.52
C LYS A 189 1.21 -3.23 -32.55
#